data_AF-A0A920QGK9-F1
#
_entry.id   AF-A0A920QGK9-F1
#
_cell.length_a   1.000
_cell.length_b   1.000
_cell.length_c   1.000
_cell.angle_alpha   90.00
_cell.angle_beta   90.00
_cell.angle_gamma   90.00
#
_symmetry.space_group_name_H-M   'P 1'
#
loop_
_entity.id
_entity.type
_entity.pdbx_description
1 polymer ?
#
loop_
_entity_poly.entity_id
_entity_poly.type
_entity_poly.pdbx_seq_one_letter_code
_entity_poly.pdbx_strand_id
1 'polypeptide(L)' 'MTTRQIEAARRVIARTLKRGGKTWIRVFPDKPITKRPAEVRMGKGKGAVDTWVVSIHPGRFFMKLMESPKQLLRRL' A
#
# COMPACT_ATOMS: atom_id res chain seq x y z
N MET A 1 4.61 5.92 -0.58
CA MET A 1 4.11 4.56 -0.84
C MET A 1 2.91 4.64 -1.77
N THR A 2 2.89 3.88 -2.87
CA THR A 2 1.84 3.96 -3.91
C THR A 2 0.68 3.02 -3.61
N THR A 3 -0.50 3.28 -4.17
CA THR A 3 -1.68 2.38 -4.06
C THR A 3 -1.37 0.94 -4.50
N ARG A 4 -0.60 0.79 -5.58
CA ARG A 4 -0.20 -0.53 -6.12
C ARG A 4 0.68 -1.30 -5.12
N GLN A 5 1.58 -0.62 -4.43
CA GLN A 5 2.44 -1.23 -3.40
C GLN A 5 1.63 -1.68 -2.18
N ILE A 6 0.67 -0.86 -1.73
CA ILE A 6 -0.22 -1.21 -0.60
C ILE A 6 -1.02 -2.48 -0.93
N GLU A 7 -1.57 -2.55 -2.15
CA GLU A 7 -2.38 -3.70 -2.57
C GLU A 7 -1.53 -4.96 -2.79
N ALA A 8 -0.31 -4.82 -3.33
CA ALA A 8 0.62 -5.93 -3.45
C ALA A 8 0.95 -6.53 -2.07
N ALA A 9 1.27 -5.69 -1.08
CA ALA A 9 1.52 -6.13 0.28
C ALA A 9 0.30 -6.83 0.90
N ARG A 10 -0.90 -6.25 0.74
CA ARG A 10 -2.16 -6.83 1.23
C ARG A 10 -2.40 -8.24 0.66
N ARG A 11 -2.20 -8.42 -0.65
CA ARG A 11 -2.38 -9.72 -1.32
C ARG A 11 -1.40 -10.77 -0.80
N VAL A 12 -0.12 -10.40 -0.64
CA VAL A 12 0.92 -11.30 -0.11
C VAL A 12 0.55 -11.75 1.30
N ILE A 13 0.18 -10.81 2.17
CA ILE A 13 -0.21 -11.10 3.55
C ILE A 13 -1.45 -12.00 3.62
N ALA A 14 -2.49 -11.70 2.84
CA ALA A 14 -3.70 -12.52 2.78
C ALA A 14 -3.40 -13.96 2.33
N ARG A 15 -2.44 -14.14 1.41
CA ARG A 15 -1.99 -15.46 0.94
C ARG A 15 -1.23 -16.21 2.03
N THR A 16 -0.29 -15.54 2.71
CA THR A 16 0.49 -16.13 3.82
C THR A 16 -0.41 -16.56 4.97
N LEU A 17 -1.43 -15.75 5.28
CA LEU A 17 -2.41 -16.01 6.31
C LEU A 17 -3.44 -17.09 5.92
N LYS A 18 -3.49 -17.60 4.69
CA LYS A 18 -4.45 -18.64 4.25
C LYS A 18 -5.90 -18.39 4.73
N ARG A 19 -6.34 -17.12 4.70
CA ARG A 19 -7.67 -16.65 5.19
C ARG A 19 -7.93 -16.75 6.71
N GLY A 20 -6.95 -17.08 7.53
CA GLY A 20 -7.07 -16.97 8.99
C GLY A 20 -6.47 -15.67 9.52
N GLY A 21 -7.02 -15.14 10.61
CA GLY A 21 -6.60 -13.85 11.17
C GLY A 21 -7.28 -12.65 10.49
N LYS A 22 -6.93 -11.45 10.95
CA LYS A 22 -7.46 -10.17 10.45
C LYS A 22 -6.30 -9.23 10.09
N THR A 23 -6.45 -8.50 9.00
CA THR A 23 -5.47 -7.51 8.52
C THR A 23 -6.14 -6.15 8.41
N TRP A 24 -5.50 -5.12 8.92
CA TRP A 24 -5.97 -3.73 8.81
C TRP A 24 -4.93 -2.88 8.09
N ILE A 25 -5.40 -2.08 7.14
CA ILE A 25 -4.61 -1.04 6.50
C ILE A 25 -4.85 0.25 7.29
N ARG A 26 -3.77 0.87 7.77
CA ARG A 26 -3.83 2.08 8.63
C ARG A 26 -3.61 3.38 7.87
N VAL A 27 -3.32 3.28 6.57
CA VAL A 27 -2.98 4.41 5.71
C VAL A 27 -3.89 4.45 4.50
N PHE A 28 -4.21 5.64 4.03
CA PHE A 28 -5.01 5.86 2.83
C PHE A 28 -4.22 6.74 1.84
N PRO A 29 -4.18 6.39 0.54
CA PRO A 29 -3.49 7.20 -0.47
C PRO A 29 -4.37 8.38 -0.89
N ASP A 30 -4.16 9.51 -0.25
CA ASP A 30 -4.91 10.77 -0.42
C ASP A 30 -4.18 11.80 -1.30
N LYS A 31 -2.88 11.64 -1.53
CA LYS A 31 -2.08 12.60 -2.30
C LYS A 31 -1.97 12.20 -3.77
N PRO A 32 -2.49 13.00 -4.72
CA PRO A 32 -2.31 12.74 -6.15
C PRO A 32 -0.91 13.16 -6.62
N ILE A 33 -0.26 12.32 -7.41
CA ILE A 33 1.00 12.59 -8.11
C ILE A 33 0.72 12.70 -9.60
N THR A 34 1.15 13.81 -10.18
CA THR A 34 1.00 14.08 -11.61
C THR A 34 2.22 13.64 -12.40
N LYS A 35 2.02 13.10 -13.60
CA LYS A 35 3.11 12.73 -14.50
C LYS A 35 2.84 13.28 -15.90
N ARG A 36 3.89 13.79 -16.54
CA ARG A 36 3.86 14.10 -17.99
C ARG A 36 4.37 12.89 -18.78
N PRO A 37 3.81 12.62 -19.97
CA PRO A 37 4.33 11.57 -20.84
C PRO A 37 5.78 11.87 -21.26
N ALA A 38 6.52 10.83 -21.67
CA ALA A 38 7.95 10.96 -21.94
C ALA A 38 8.28 11.84 -23.17
N GLU A 39 7.32 12.01 -24.07
CA GLU A 39 7.52 12.65 -25.39
C GLU A 39 7.27 14.17 -25.38
N VAL A 40 6.85 14.76 -24.25
CA VAL A 40 6.54 16.19 -24.19
C VAL A 40 7.69 17.02 -23.61
N ARG A 41 7.93 18.17 -24.24
CA ARG A 41 8.88 19.17 -23.73
C ARG A 41 8.41 19.76 -22.39
N MET A 42 9.34 20.34 -21.64
CA MET A 42 9.05 21.02 -20.38
C MET A 42 8.20 22.28 -20.60
N GLY A 43 7.29 22.56 -19.66
CA GLY A 43 6.38 23.73 -19.71
C GLY A 43 4.90 23.31 -19.81
N LYS A 44 4.04 24.21 -20.29
CA LYS A 44 2.60 23.98 -20.54
C LYS A 44 1.73 23.59 -19.32
N GLY A 45 2.15 23.94 -18.11
CA GLY A 45 1.34 23.73 -16.90
C GLY A 45 1.41 22.32 -16.31
N LYS A 46 0.62 22.05 -15.26
CA LYS A 46 0.70 20.79 -14.49
C LYS A 46 0.14 19.61 -15.29
N GLY A 47 0.82 18.45 -15.24
CA GLY A 47 0.39 17.24 -15.93
C GLY A 47 -0.86 16.58 -15.30
N ALA A 48 -1.40 15.57 -15.98
CA ALA A 48 -2.52 14.77 -15.46
C ALA A 48 -2.10 13.94 -14.23
N VAL A 49 -3.07 13.62 -13.37
CA VAL A 49 -2.87 12.74 -12.20
C VAL A 49 -2.63 11.32 -12.69
N ASP A 50 -1.52 10.71 -12.28
CA ASP A 50 -1.12 9.36 -12.68
C ASP A 50 -1.32 8.36 -11.53
N THR A 51 -0.81 8.68 -10.35
CA THR A 51 -0.80 7.74 -9.22
C THR A 51 -1.14 8.45 -7.91
N TRP A 52 -1.85 7.74 -7.01
CA TRP A 52 -2.09 8.19 -5.65
C TRP A 52 -1.07 7.59 -4.70
N VAL A 53 -0.57 8.42 -3.79
CA VAL A 53 0.46 8.04 -2.83
C VAL A 53 0.08 8.48 -1.43
N VAL A 54 0.63 7.77 -0.45
CA VAL A 54 0.63 8.20 0.95
C VAL A 54 2.07 8.51 1.37
N SER A 55 2.24 9.58 2.13
CA SER A 55 3.51 9.93 2.79
C SER A 55 3.68 9.12 4.07
N ILE A 56 4.81 8.44 4.20
CA ILE A 56 5.14 7.61 5.36
C ILE A 56 6.42 8.16 5.97
N HIS A 57 6.33 8.54 7.24
CA HIS A 57 7.46 8.98 8.04
C HIS A 57 7.96 7.82 8.90
N PRO A 58 9.24 7.85 9.33
CA PRO A 58 9.77 6.88 10.29
C PRO A 58 8.85 6.74 11.52
N GLY A 59 8.65 5.51 11.98
CA GLY A 59 7.77 5.18 13.11
C GLY A 59 6.27 5.05 12.78
N ARG A 60 5.82 5.33 11.55
CA ARG A 60 4.41 5.16 11.16
C ARG A 60 4.11 3.71 10.75
N PHE A 61 3.24 3.05 11.51
CA PHE A 61 2.69 1.74 11.15
C PHE A 61 1.64 1.87 10.05
N PHE A 62 1.85 1.19 8.91
CA PHE A 62 0.93 1.25 7.78
C PHE A 62 0.00 0.03 7.67
N MET A 63 0.36 -1.11 8.29
CA MET A 63 -0.49 -2.30 8.32
C MET A 63 -0.39 -2.98 9.69
N LYS A 64 -1.52 -3.47 10.19
CA LYS A 64 -1.60 -4.28 11.42
C LYS A 64 -2.11 -5.68 11.08
N LEU A 65 -1.49 -6.68 11.70
CA LEU A 65 -1.87 -8.08 11.57
C LEU A 65 -2.32 -8.60 12.93
N MET A 66 -3.39 -9.39 12.93
CA MET A 66 -3.80 -10.21 14.06
C MET A 66 -3.87 -11.64 13.55
N GLU A 67 -2.95 -12.47 14.02
CA GLU A 67 -2.98 -13.91 13.73
C GLU A 67 -4.11 -14.58 14.52
N SER A 68 -4.68 -15.64 13.95
CA SER A 68 -5.65 -16.46 14.68
C SER A 68 -4.93 -17.45 15.60
N PRO A 69 -5.52 -17.83 16.76
CA PRO A 69 -4.92 -18.83 17.67
C PRO A 69 -4.56 -20.16 16.97
N LYS A 70 -5.38 -20.59 16.00
CA LYS A 70 -5.14 -21.80 15.20
C LYS A 70 -3.88 -21.74 14.33
N GLN A 71 -3.40 -20.55 13.99
CA GLN A 71 -2.17 -20.36 13.20
C GLN A 71 -0.93 -20.25 14.07
N LEU A 72 -1.06 -19.64 15.25
CA LEU A 72 -0.01 -19.61 16.26
C LEU A 72 0.40 -21.04 16.66
N LEU A 73 -0.59 -21.90 16.92
CA LEU A 73 -0.40 -23.31 17.29
C LEU A 73 0.22 -24.19 16.19
N ARG A 74 0.28 -23.74 14.93
CA ARG A 74 0.92 -24.49 13.83
C ARG A 74 2.41 -24.18 13.67
N ARG A 75 2.91 -23.16 14.37
CA ARG A 75 4.31 -22.72 14.33
C ARG A 75 5.13 -23.14 15.56
N LEU A 76 4.45 -23.51 16.64
CA LEU A 76 5.03 -24.15 17.84
C LEU A 76 5.01 -25.66 17.64
#